data_AF-A0A951CSN4-F1
#
_entry.id   AF-A0A951CSN4-F1
#
_cell.length_a   1.000
_cell.length_b   1.000
_cell.length_c   1.000
_cell.angle_alpha   90.00
_cell.angle_beta   90.00
_cell.angle_gamma   90.00
#
_symmetry.space_group_name_H-M   'P 1'
#
loop_
_entity.id
_entity.type
_entity.pdbx_description
1 polymer ?
#
loop_
_entity_poly.entity_id
_entity_poly.type
_entity_poly.pdbx_seq_one_letter_code
_entity_poly.pdbx_strand_id
1 'polypeptide(L)'
;MSIWKSIQLLERLSDARISINAKWIDQAVGIGVAAHEGQLFGVPNQLLGVFTAVGLITLSASSVVLWWRRRPPNVLGAPPAPVPRERVSPIFVALFVGMGIYLPLLGLSMVAVRLTELFLLRRIGPAKDWLGLAS
;
A
#
# COMPACT_ATOMS: atom_id res chain seq x y z
N MET A 1 3.65 30.68 -46.92
CA MET A 1 4.80 29.86 -46.45
C MET A 1 5.21 30.17 -45.00
N SER A 2 4.25 30.44 -44.10
CA SER A 2 4.51 30.86 -42.71
C SER A 2 3.93 29.88 -41.69
N ILE A 3 2.70 29.39 -41.93
CA ILE A 3 2.01 28.44 -41.04
C ILE A 3 2.75 27.11 -40.90
N TRP A 4 3.30 26.57 -41.99
CA TRP A 4 4.05 25.30 -41.97
C TRP A 4 5.32 25.35 -41.11
N LYS A 5 6.02 26.49 -41.06
CA LYS A 5 7.18 26.67 -40.17
C LYS A 5 6.75 26.68 -38.69
N SER A 6 5.61 27.30 -38.39
CA SER A 6 5.06 27.32 -37.04
C SER A 6 4.64 25.91 -36.58
N ILE A 7 4.03 25.11 -37.45
CA ILE A 7 3.64 23.72 -37.13
C ILE A 7 4.88 22.86 -36.83
N GLN A 8 5.91 22.90 -37.70
CA GLN A 8 7.15 22.16 -37.47
C GLN A 8 7.88 22.59 -36.19
N LEU A 9 7.83 23.88 -35.83
CA LEU A 9 8.38 24.37 -34.57
C LEU A 9 7.59 23.86 -33.37
N LEU A 10 6.25 23.84 -33.43
CA LEU A 10 5.41 23.33 -32.35
C LEU A 10 5.60 21.83 -32.12
N GLU A 11 5.73 21.05 -33.20
CA GLU A 11 6.00 19.61 -33.12
C GLU A 11 7.39 19.35 -32.51
N ARG A 12 8.42 20.06 -32.97
CA ARG A 12 9.78 19.96 -32.41
C ARG A 12 9.85 20.38 -30.94
N LEU A 13 9.09 21.40 -30.52
CA LEU A 13 9.01 21.82 -29.13
C LEU A 13 8.22 20.82 -28.27
N SER A 14 7.17 20.21 -28.82
CA SER A 14 6.44 19.13 -28.16
C SER A 14 7.34 17.92 -27.95
N ASP A 15 8.09 17.49 -28.96
CA ASP A 15 9.02 16.35 -28.88
C ASP A 15 10.19 16.62 -27.92
N ALA A 16 10.75 17.83 -27.97
CA ALA A 16 11.78 18.26 -27.02
C ALA A 16 11.22 18.28 -25.59
N ARG A 17 9.98 18.75 -25.39
CA ARG A 17 9.32 18.75 -24.08
C ARG A 17 9.01 17.33 -23.60
N ILE A 18 8.52 16.45 -24.46
CA ILE A 18 8.20 15.05 -24.11
C ILE A 18 9.49 14.29 -23.76
N SER A 19 10.53 14.41 -24.58
CA SER A 19 11.82 13.75 -24.34
C SER A 19 12.52 14.20 -23.06
N ILE A 20 12.49 15.50 -22.72
CA ILE A 20 13.07 16.00 -21.47
C ILE A 20 12.31 15.44 -20.25
N ASN A 21 10.97 15.40 -20.30
CA ASN A 21 10.16 14.87 -19.20
C ASN A 21 10.32 13.35 -19.04
N ALA A 22 10.38 12.61 -20.16
CA ALA A 22 10.60 11.16 -20.15
C ALA A 22 11.98 10.80 -19.57
N LYS A 23 13.03 11.55 -19.95
CA LYS A 23 14.41 11.26 -19.53
C LYS A 23 14.60 11.19 -18.02
N TRP A 24 13.98 12.09 -17.25
CA TRP A 24 14.12 12.09 -15.79
C TRP A 24 13.32 10.98 -15.11
N ILE A 25 12.15 10.65 -15.66
CA ILE A 25 11.33 9.52 -15.20
C ILE A 25 12.09 8.21 -15.46
N ASP A 26 12.62 8.03 -16.66
CA ASP A 26 13.38 6.84 -17.04
C ASP A 26 14.63 6.66 -16.17
N GLN A 27 15.31 7.75 -15.84
CA GLN A 27 16.45 7.72 -14.94
C GLN A 27 16.04 7.36 -13.51
N ALA A 28 14.95 7.93 -12.99
CA ALA A 28 14.44 7.61 -11.66
C ALA A 28 14.01 6.14 -11.57
N VAL A 29 13.31 5.64 -12.61
CA VAL A 29 12.94 4.22 -12.73
C VAL A 29 14.18 3.34 -12.81
N GLY A 30 15.18 3.70 -13.62
CA GLY A 30 16.42 2.94 -13.76
C GLY A 30 17.20 2.82 -12.44
N ILE A 31 17.29 3.92 -11.68
CA ILE A 31 17.87 3.90 -10.33
C ILE A 31 17.05 3.02 -9.40
N GLY A 32 15.71 3.12 -9.45
CA GLY A 32 14.81 2.30 -8.65
C GLY A 32 14.96 0.80 -8.91
N VAL A 33 15.05 0.41 -10.18
CA VAL A 33 15.28 -0.98 -10.59
C VAL A 33 16.64 -1.47 -10.12
N ALA A 34 17.70 -0.70 -10.37
CA ALA A 34 19.05 -1.07 -9.92
C ALA A 34 19.15 -1.20 -8.39
N ALA A 35 18.43 -0.34 -7.65
CA ALA A 35 18.32 -0.46 -6.20
C ALA A 35 17.56 -1.73 -5.79
N HIS A 36 16.43 -2.03 -6.45
CA HIS A 36 15.62 -3.19 -6.13
C HIS A 36 16.32 -4.53 -6.45
N GLU A 37 17.04 -4.60 -7.57
CA GLU A 37 17.79 -5.79 -7.99
C GLU A 37 19.06 -6.03 -7.17
N GLY A 38 19.42 -5.15 -6.25
CA GLY A 38 20.65 -5.31 -5.46
C GLY A 38 21.92 -4.83 -6.19
N GLN A 39 21.81 -4.26 -7.39
CA GLN A 39 22.97 -3.82 -8.18
C GLN A 39 23.53 -2.49 -7.71
N LEU A 40 22.69 -1.59 -7.21
CA LEU A 40 23.11 -0.32 -6.65
C LEU A 40 23.93 -0.57 -5.37
N PHE A 41 25.16 -0.04 -5.27
CA PHE A 41 26.09 -0.20 -4.13
C PHE A 41 26.60 -1.62 -3.80
N GLY A 42 26.15 -2.68 -4.48
CA GLY A 42 26.64 -4.05 -4.27
C GLY A 42 26.22 -4.67 -2.93
N VAL A 43 27.18 -5.21 -2.17
CA VAL A 43 26.94 -5.97 -0.92
C VAL A 43 26.07 -5.22 0.12
N PRO A 44 26.31 -3.92 0.42
CA PRO A 44 25.44 -3.15 1.31
C PRO A 44 23.95 -3.19 0.96
N ASN A 45 23.62 -3.10 -0.33
CA ASN A 45 22.23 -3.11 -0.77
C ASN A 45 21.61 -4.51 -0.68
N GLN A 46 22.39 -5.56 -0.91
CA GLN A 46 21.95 -6.94 -0.67
C GLN A 46 21.68 -7.20 0.82
N LEU A 47 22.55 -6.73 1.72
CA LEU A 47 22.34 -6.83 3.16
C LEU A 47 21.07 -6.08 3.59
N LEU A 48 20.83 -4.88 3.04
CA LEU A 48 19.59 -4.14 3.26
C LEU A 48 18.37 -4.94 2.78
N GLY A 49 18.45 -5.53 1.59
CA GLY A 49 17.39 -6.38 1.04
C GLY A 49 17.09 -7.59 1.93
N VAL A 50 18.11 -8.31 2.40
CA VAL A 50 17.95 -9.44 3.33
C VAL A 50 17.34 -8.98 4.65
N PHE A 51 17.83 -7.87 5.21
CA PHE A 51 17.29 -7.32 6.45
C PHE A 51 15.81 -6.95 6.31
N THR A 52 15.46 -6.25 5.23
CA THR A 52 14.07 -5.90 4.92
C THR A 52 13.19 -7.14 4.72
N ALA A 53 13.70 -8.16 4.02
CA ALA A 53 12.97 -9.42 3.81
C ALA A 53 12.69 -10.16 5.12
N VAL A 54 13.71 -10.34 5.96
CA VAL A 54 13.57 -10.99 7.28
C VAL A 54 12.65 -10.16 8.19
N GLY A 55 12.78 -8.83 8.15
CA GLY A 55 11.89 -7.92 8.86
C GLY A 55 10.43 -8.09 8.44
N LEU A 56 10.16 -8.16 7.14
CA LEU A 56 8.82 -8.34 6.60
C LEU A 56 8.23 -9.71 6.97
N ILE A 57 9.03 -10.77 6.92
CA ILE A 57 8.64 -12.11 7.37
C ILE A 57 8.28 -12.09 8.86
N THR A 58 9.14 -11.48 9.69
CA THR A 58 8.91 -11.38 11.14
C THR A 58 7.66 -10.55 11.45
N LEU A 59 7.46 -9.45 10.73
CA LEU A 59 6.27 -8.60 10.87
C LEU A 59 4.99 -9.37 10.47
N SER A 60 5.02 -10.09 9.35
CA SER A 60 3.91 -10.92 8.89
C SER A 60 3.59 -12.03 9.91
N ALA A 61 4.58 -12.80 10.33
CA ALA A 61 4.41 -13.87 11.31
C ALA A 61 3.91 -13.34 12.66
N SER A 62 4.47 -12.22 13.15
CA SER A 62 4.05 -11.61 14.41
C SER A 62 2.60 -11.12 14.35
N SER A 63 2.12 -10.62 13.21
CA SER A 63 0.71 -10.23 13.04
C SER A 63 -0.25 -11.41 13.24
N VAL A 64 0.08 -12.57 12.66
CA VAL A 64 -0.71 -13.81 12.81
C VAL A 64 -0.64 -14.34 14.23
N VAL A 65 0.55 -14.36 14.84
CA VAL A 65 0.74 -14.82 16.22
C VAL A 65 -0.02 -13.93 17.22
N LEU A 66 0.05 -12.61 17.05
CA LEU A 66 -0.69 -11.66 17.89
C LEU A 66 -2.20 -11.82 17.74
N TRP A 67 -2.68 -12.04 16.53
CA TRP A 67 -4.09 -12.36 16.29
C TRP A 67 -4.48 -13.67 16.99
N TRP A 68 -3.70 -14.73 16.82
CA TRP A 68 -3.98 -16.04 17.42
C TRP A 68 -4.03 -15.98 18.95
N ARG A 69 -3.15 -15.18 19.58
CA ARG A 69 -3.11 -15.00 21.04
C ARG A 69 -4.28 -14.16 21.59
N ARG A 70 -4.88 -13.30 20.77
CA ARG A 70 -5.93 -12.36 21.18
C ARG A 70 -7.33 -12.74 20.70
N ARG A 71 -7.46 -13.72 19.80
CA ARG A 71 -8.75 -14.12 19.26
C ARG A 71 -9.64 -14.71 20.37
N PRO A 72 -10.93 -14.34 20.45
CA PRO A 72 -11.85 -14.98 21.39
C PRO A 72 -12.14 -16.44 20.99
N PRO A 73 -12.47 -17.31 21.95
CA PRO A 73 -12.91 -18.67 21.64
C PRO A 73 -14.22 -18.64 20.83
N ASN A 74 -14.34 -19.54 19.85
CA ASN A 74 -15.50 -19.73 18.97
C ASN A 74 -15.86 -18.60 17.98
N VAL A 75 -15.01 -17.59 17.81
CA VAL A 75 -15.17 -16.59 16.76
C VAL A 75 -13.85 -16.32 16.02
N LEU A 76 -13.94 -16.12 14.71
CA LEU A 76 -12.81 -15.75 13.85
C LEU A 76 -12.75 -14.24 13.56
N GLY A 77 -13.53 -13.47 14.32
CA GLY A 77 -13.56 -12.02 14.25
C GLY A 77 -12.28 -11.33 14.69
N ALA A 78 -12.19 -10.04 14.37
CA ALA A 78 -11.14 -9.19 14.91
C ALA A 78 -11.20 -9.19 16.45
N PRO A 79 -10.04 -9.29 17.14
CA PRO A 79 -10.01 -9.16 18.59
C PRO A 79 -10.67 -7.86 19.05
N PRO A 80 -11.37 -7.84 20.19
CA PRO A 80 -11.94 -6.62 20.75
C PRO A 80 -10.86 -5.54 20.86
N ALA A 81 -11.18 -4.32 20.44
CA ALA A 81 -10.25 -3.20 20.50
C ALA A 81 -9.75 -3.05 21.95
N PRO A 82 -8.42 -3.16 22.21
CA PRO A 82 -7.88 -3.06 23.58
C PRO A 82 -8.03 -1.66 24.18
N VAL A 83 -8.34 -0.67 23.34
CA VAL A 83 -8.43 0.74 23.69
C VAL A 83 -9.86 1.24 23.47
N PRO A 84 -10.43 2.00 24.42
CA PRO A 84 -11.61 2.81 24.15
C PRO A 84 -11.38 3.63 22.89
N ARG A 85 -12.39 3.76 22.01
CA ARG A 85 -12.32 4.56 20.76
C ARG A 85 -11.73 5.97 20.97
N GLU A 86 -11.88 6.47 22.19
CA GLU A 86 -11.42 7.76 22.71
C GLU A 86 -9.89 7.89 22.80
N ARG A 87 -9.14 6.78 22.75
CA ARG A 87 -7.68 6.74 22.92
C ARG A 87 -6.90 6.39 21.65
N VAL A 88 -7.56 6.37 20.49
CA VAL A 88 -6.82 6.19 19.23
C VAL A 88 -6.01 7.46 18.97
N SER A 89 -4.68 7.33 19.01
CA SER A 89 -3.79 8.47 18.77
C SER A 89 -4.07 9.09 17.39
N PRO A 90 -4.25 10.42 17.29
CA PRO A 90 -4.46 11.08 15.99
C PRO A 90 -3.30 10.83 15.03
N ILE A 91 -2.09 10.60 15.55
CA ILE A 91 -0.91 10.23 14.77
C ILE A 91 -1.12 8.90 14.06
N PHE A 92 -1.74 7.92 14.74
CA PHE A 92 -2.00 6.61 14.15
C PHE A 92 -3.00 6.72 13.00
N VAL A 93 -4.08 7.49 13.19
CA VAL A 93 -5.06 7.75 12.13
C VAL A 93 -4.43 8.48 10.95
N ALA A 94 -3.63 9.52 11.21
CA ALA A 94 -2.95 10.29 10.17
C ALA A 94 -1.98 9.42 9.36
N LEU A 95 -1.20 8.55 10.03
CA LEU A 95 -0.30 7.61 9.36
C LEU A 95 -1.08 6.63 8.47
N PHE A 96 -2.19 6.12 8.97
CA PHE A 96 -3.01 5.14 8.25
C PHE A 96 -3.68 5.73 7.01
N VAL A 97 -4.23 6.95 7.13
CA VAL A 97 -4.79 7.71 6.01
C VAL A 97 -3.68 8.09 5.02
N GLY A 98 -2.53 8.54 5.52
CA GLY A 98 -1.36 8.85 4.69
C GLY A 98 -0.89 7.64 3.88
N MET A 99 -0.83 6.45 4.49
CA MET A 99 -0.53 5.21 3.79
C MET A 99 -1.59 4.86 2.74
N GLY A 100 -2.88 5.07 3.02
CA GLY A 100 -3.95 4.81 2.05
C GLY A 100 -3.88 5.73 0.83
N ILE A 101 -3.42 6.96 1.00
CA ILE A 101 -3.18 7.92 -0.09
C ILE A 101 -1.92 7.55 -0.88
N TYR A 102 -0.84 7.21 -0.17
CA TYR A 102 0.44 6.87 -0.80
C TYR A 102 0.40 5.51 -1.53
N LEU A 103 -0.29 4.52 -0.96
CA LEU A 103 -0.55 3.21 -1.56
C LEU A 103 -2.05 3.08 -1.88
N PRO A 104 -2.52 3.56 -3.05
CA PRO A 104 -3.95 3.57 -3.38
C PRO A 104 -4.56 2.16 -3.40
N LEU A 105 -3.80 1.14 -3.83
CA LEU A 105 -4.25 -0.25 -3.79
C LEU A 105 -4.50 -0.74 -2.36
N LEU A 106 -3.68 -0.33 -1.39
CA LEU A 106 -3.90 -0.63 0.02
C LEU A 106 -5.21 0.01 0.48
N GLY A 107 -5.37 1.32 0.28
CA GLY A 107 -6.59 2.05 0.67
C GLY A 107 -7.85 1.45 0.04
N LEU A 108 -7.82 1.16 -1.25
CA LEU A 108 -8.95 0.54 -1.97
C LEU A 108 -9.29 -0.85 -1.42
N SER A 109 -8.29 -1.68 -1.10
CA SER A 109 -8.54 -3.00 -0.51
C SER A 109 -9.26 -2.90 0.84
N MET A 110 -8.90 -1.92 1.67
CA MET A 110 -9.55 -1.70 2.97
C MET A 110 -11.01 -1.28 2.82
N VAL A 111 -11.28 -0.36 1.89
CA VAL A 111 -12.64 0.05 1.55
C VAL A 111 -13.43 -1.14 1.01
N ALA A 112 -12.85 -1.93 0.10
CA ALA A 112 -13.48 -3.11 -0.46
C ALA A 112 -13.86 -4.15 0.61
N VAL A 113 -12.94 -4.45 1.54
CA VAL A 113 -13.21 -5.34 2.69
C VAL A 113 -14.34 -4.78 3.55
N ARG A 114 -14.32 -3.46 3.84
CA ARG A 114 -15.36 -2.81 4.64
C ARG A 114 -16.74 -2.87 4.00
N LEU A 115 -16.82 -2.63 2.69
CA LEU A 115 -18.07 -2.74 1.93
C LEU A 115 -18.55 -4.19 1.87
N THR A 116 -17.64 -5.14 1.66
CA THR A 116 -17.95 -6.57 1.64
C THR A 116 -18.53 -7.01 2.99
N GLU A 117 -17.94 -6.57 4.10
CA GLU A 117 -18.47 -6.83 5.43
C GLU A 117 -19.90 -6.27 5.59
N LEU A 118 -20.11 -5.00 5.23
CA LEU A 118 -21.38 -4.29 5.40
C LEU A 118 -22.52 -4.88 4.55
N PHE A 119 -22.26 -5.15 3.27
CA PHE A 119 -23.30 -5.54 2.32
C PHE A 119 -23.52 -7.03 2.24
N LEU A 120 -22.49 -7.85 2.49
CA LEU A 120 -22.53 -9.29 2.27
C LEU A 120 -22.45 -10.07 3.58
N LEU A 121 -21.36 -9.91 4.35
CA LEU A 121 -21.09 -10.78 5.51
C LEU A 121 -22.07 -10.55 6.67
N ARG A 122 -22.54 -9.31 6.88
CA ARG A 122 -23.56 -9.01 7.90
C ARG A 122 -24.95 -9.54 7.57
N ARG A 123 -25.25 -9.79 6.29
CA ARG A 123 -26.55 -10.33 5.84
C ARG A 123 -26.63 -11.84 5.98
N ILE A 124 -25.49 -12.53 5.94
CA ILE A 124 -25.42 -13.99 6.03
C ILE A 124 -25.31 -14.38 7.51
N GLY A 125 -26.38 -14.94 8.09
CA GLY A 125 -26.45 -15.32 9.51
C GLY A 125 -25.26 -16.17 9.99
N PRO A 126 -24.94 -17.30 9.34
CA PRO A 126 -23.80 -18.14 9.73
C PRO A 126 -22.45 -17.40 9.69
N ALA A 127 -22.24 -16.53 8.69
CA ALA A 127 -20.99 -15.77 8.57
C ALA A 127 -20.89 -14.68 9.65
N LYS A 128 -22.00 -14.00 9.94
CA LYS A 128 -22.10 -12.99 10.99
C LYS A 128 -21.75 -13.59 12.36
N ASP A 129 -22.29 -14.76 12.68
CA ASP A 129 -22.07 -15.41 13.98
C ASP A 129 -20.65 -15.98 14.08
N TRP A 130 -20.14 -16.60 13.01
CA TRP A 130 -18.78 -17.13 12.94
C TRP A 130 -17.69 -16.06 13.02
N LEU A 131 -17.96 -14.87 12.45
CA LEU A 131 -17.05 -13.72 12.49
C LEU A 131 -17.28 -12.79 13.70
N GLY A 132 -18.26 -13.09 14.56
CA GLY A 132 -18.57 -12.25 15.72
C GLY A 132 -19.04 -10.84 15.35
N LEU A 133 -19.67 -10.65 14.19
CA LEU A 133 -20.18 -9.34 13.72
C LEU A 133 -21.52 -8.94 14.37
N ALA A 134 -22.04 -9.75 15.29
CA ALA A 134 -23.35 -9.61 15.92
C ALA A 134 -23.36 -8.71 17.18
N SER A 135 -22.23 -8.07 17.52
CA SER A 135 -22.08 -7.17 18.68
C SER A 135 -22.43 -5.72 18.37
#